data_AF-A0A928LF76-F1
#
_entry.id   AF-A0A928LF76-F1
#
_cell.length_a   1.000
_cell.length_b   1.000
_cell.length_c   1.000
_cell.angle_alpha   90.00
_cell.angle_beta   90.00
_cell.angle_gamma   90.00
#
_symmetry.space_group_name_H-M   'P 1'
#
loop_
_entity.id
_entity.type
_entity.pdbx_description
1 polymer ?
#
loop_
_entity_poly.entity_id
_entity_poly.type
_entity_poly.pdbx_seq_one_letter_code
_entity_poly.pdbx_strand_id
1 'polypeptide(L)' 'MNSRLPFLREKTSKLTSSPGVYIMKNKEGAIIYIGKAKNLKNRVTSY' A
#
# COMPACT_ATOMS: atom_id res chain seq x y z
N MET A 1 -11.42 -7.14 14.67
CA MET A 1 -10.21 -7.41 13.86
C MET A 1 -10.52 -7.12 12.40
N ASN A 2 -9.63 -6.44 11.66
CA ASN A 2 -9.82 -6.20 10.23
C ASN A 2 -9.47 -7.47 9.44
N SER A 3 -10.46 -8.13 8.85
CA SER A 3 -10.31 -9.40 8.11
C SER A 3 -9.38 -9.31 6.90
N ARG A 4 -9.05 -8.10 6.44
CA ARG A 4 -8.14 -7.87 5.30
C ARG A 4 -6.67 -7.82 5.69
N LEU A 5 -6.34 -7.81 6.99
CA LEU A 5 -4.96 -7.68 7.48
C LEU A 5 -3.99 -8.73 6.90
N PRO A 6 -4.33 -10.03 6.82
CA PRO A 6 -3.45 -11.04 6.23
C PRO A 6 -3.11 -10.73 4.77
N PHE A 7 -4.14 -10.44 3.96
CA PHE A 7 -3.99 -10.08 2.55
C PHE A 7 -3.16 -8.80 2.36
N LEU A 8 -3.41 -7.76 3.16
CA LEU A 8 -2.68 -6.50 3.08
C LEU A 8 -1.20 -6.69 3.44
N ARG A 9 -0.90 -7.49 4.47
CA ARG A 9 0.49 -7.83 4.86
C ARG A 9 1.23 -8.59 3.78
N GLU A 10 0.58 -9.57 3.14
CA GLU A 10 1.17 -10.30 2.02
C GLU A 10 1.44 -9.38 0.81
N LYS A 11 0.54 -8.43 0.56
CA LYS A 11 0.72 -7.46 -0.52
C LYS A 11 1.84 -6.46 -0.23
N THR A 12 1.93 -5.98 1.01
CA THR A 12 2.98 -5.02 1.39
C THR A 12 4.36 -5.65 1.53
N SER A 13 4.45 -6.96 1.85
CA SER A 13 5.73 -7.67 1.91
C SER A 13 6.44 -7.76 0.56
N LYS A 14 5.67 -7.76 -0.55
CA LYS A 14 6.15 -7.81 -1.94
C LYS A 14 6.57 -6.43 -2.49
N LEU A 15 6.42 -5.35 -1.73
CA LEU A 15 6.77 -4.01 -2.20
C LEU A 15 8.29 -3.81 -2.29
N THR A 16 8.70 -3.07 -3.32
CA THR A 16 10.10 -2.66 -3.51
C THR A 16 10.52 -1.56 -2.53
N SER A 17 11.80 -1.53 -2.19
CA SER A 17 12.45 -0.43 -1.45
C SER A 17 12.84 0.75 -2.35
N SER A 18 12.61 0.66 -3.66
CA SER A 18 12.91 1.72 -4.62
C SER A 18 11.89 2.86 -4.62
N PRO A 19 12.23 4.02 -5.22
CA PRO A 19 11.27 5.09 -5.45
C PRO A 19 10.13 4.67 -6.37
N GLY A 20 8.94 5.24 -6.16
CA GLY A 20 7.80 5.02 -7.04
C GLY A 20 6.52 5.66 -6.54
N VAL A 21 5.41 5.27 -7.15
CA VAL A 21 4.06 5.76 -6.86
C VAL A 21 3.18 4.62 -6.35
N TYR A 22 2.33 4.90 -5.37
CA TYR A 22 1.32 3.98 -4.85
C TYR A 22 -0.08 4.57 -4.96
N ILE A 23 -1.07 3.69 -5.06
CA ILE A 23 -2.48 4.04 -5.21
C ILE A 23 -3.26 3.35 -4.10
N MET A 24 -3.99 4.13 -3.31
CA MET A 24 -4.94 3.60 -2.34
C MET A 24 -6.34 3.62 -2.96
N LYS A 25 -7.06 2.51 -2.77
CA LYS A 25 -8.43 2.32 -3.25
C LYS A 25 -9.36 2.04 -2.09
N ASN A 26 -10.60 2.51 -2.19
CA ASN A 26 -11.66 2.15 -1.24
C ASN A 26 -12.12 0.70 -1.47
N LYS A 27 -13.15 0.27 -0.72
CA LYS A 27 -13.70 -1.09 -0.81
C LYS A 27 -14.36 -1.39 -2.18
N GLU A 28 -14.86 -0.36 -2.86
CA GLU A 28 -15.48 -0.45 -4.19
C GLU A 28 -14.45 -0.38 -5.33
N GLY A 29 -13.17 -0.15 -5.01
CA GLY A 29 -12.09 -0.02 -6.00
C GLY A 29 -11.86 1.40 -6.52
N ALA A 30 -12.61 2.40 -6.04
CA ALA A 30 -12.41 3.80 -6.37
C ALA A 30 -11.07 4.30 -5.79
N ILE A 31 -10.32 5.07 -6.57
CA ILE A 31 -9.06 5.67 -6.12
C ILE A 31 -9.38 6.78 -5.13
N ILE A 32 -8.83 6.68 -3.93
CA ILE A 32 -9.01 7.69 -2.86
C ILE A 32 -7.74 8.50 -2.61
N TYR A 33 -6.58 7.98 -3.00
CA TYR A 33 -5.31 8.65 -2.80
C TYR A 33 -4.23 8.11 -3.73
N ILE A 34 -3.35 9.00 -4.20
CA ILE A 34 -2.16 8.67 -4.97
C ILE A 34 -0.97 9.36 -4.29
N GLY A 35 0.07 8.60 -3.95
CA GLY A 35 1.26 9.12 -3.30
C GLY A 35 2.54 8.68 -3.99
N LYS A 36 3.60 9.48 -3.88
CA LYS A 36 4.96 9.11 -4.30
C LYS A 36 5.86 8.90 -3.08
N ALA A 37 6.83 8.00 -3.19
CA ALA A 37 7.79 7.73 -2.13
C ALA A 37 9.18 7.46 -2.70
N LYS A 38 10.22 7.80 -1.93
CA LYS A 38 11.61 7.37 -2.21
C LYS A 38 11.83 5.88 -1.91
N ASN A 39 11.04 5.33 -0.99
CA ASN A 39 11.01 3.91 -0.64
C ASN A 39 9.55 3.50 -0.47
N LEU A 40 9.03 2.71 -1.42
CA LEU A 40 7.62 2.31 -1.43
C LEU A 40 7.26 1.40 -0.26
N LYS A 41 8.12 0.42 0.05
CA LYS A 41 7.90 -0.52 1.15
C LYS A 41 7.66 0.22 2.47
N ASN A 42 8.60 1.08 2.89
CA ASN A 42 8.51 1.81 4.15
C ASN A 42 7.30 2.73 4.21
N ARG A 43 7.00 3.44 3.10
CA ARG A 43 5.88 4.39 3.05
C ARG A 43 4.53 3.68 3.15
N VAL A 44 4.35 2.56 2.46
CA VAL A 44 3.04 1.89 2.45
C VAL A 44 2.82 1.10 3.74
N THR A 45 3.87 0.54 4.35
CA THR A 45 3.76 -0.20 5.62
C THR A 45 3.53 0.68 6.86
N SER A 46 3.68 2.00 6.75
CA SER A 46 3.42 2.92 7.89
C SER A 46 1.94 3.23 8.12
N TYR A 47 1.07 2.80 7.20
CA TYR A 47 -0.39 2.92 7.30
C TYR A 47 -1.00 1.59 7.77
#